data_AF-A0A920UQI5-F1
#
_entry.id   AF-A0A920UQI5-F1
#
_cell.length_a   1.000
_cell.length_b   1.000
_cell.length_c   1.000
_cell.angle_alpha   90.00
_cell.angle_beta   90.00
_cell.angle_gamma   90.00
#
_symmetry.space_group_name_H-M   'P 1'
#
loop_
_entity.id
_entity.type
_entity.pdbx_description
1 polymer ?
#
loop_
_entity_poly.entity_id
_entity_poly.type
_entity_poly.pdbx_seq_one_letter_code
_entity_poly.pdbx_strand_id
1 'polypeptide(L)' 'MVGDVDYKEVREKASAITPVPGGVGPMTIAMLLNNALLAADFSIQRNACL' A
#
# COMPACT_ATOMS: atom_id res chain seq x y z
N MET A 1 -10.84 10.07 -12.93
CA MET A 1 -9.52 10.37 -12.34
C MET A 1 -8.46 9.65 -13.16
N VAL A 2 -7.30 10.25 -13.38
CA VAL A 2 -6.21 9.72 -14.23
C VAL A 2 -4.91 9.73 -13.41
N GLY A 3 -4.01 8.78 -13.66
CA GLY A 3 -2.69 8.73 -13.00
C GLY A 3 -1.61 9.50 -13.77
N ASP A 4 -0.36 9.44 -13.28
CA ASP A 4 0.77 10.21 -13.84
C ASP A 4 1.33 9.63 -15.16
N VAL A 5 0.88 8.44 -15.56
CA VAL A 5 1.42 7.67 -16.69
C VAL A 5 0.32 7.41 -17.72
N ASP A 6 0.65 7.48 -19.02
CA ASP A 6 -0.23 6.98 -20.07
C ASP A 6 -0.31 5.45 -20.02
N TYR A 7 -1.41 4.97 -19.45
CA TYR A 7 -1.66 3.55 -19.26
C TYR A 7 -1.65 2.76 -20.58
N LYS A 8 -2.11 3.36 -21.69
CA LYS A 8 -2.20 2.64 -22.97
C LYS A 8 -0.85 2.44 -23.62
N GLU A 9 0.03 3.43 -23.53
CA GLU A 9 1.38 3.34 -24.08
C GLU A 9 2.25 2.38 -23.25
N VAL A 10 2.14 2.47 -21.91
CA VAL A 10 3.06 1.77 -21.00
C VAL A 10 2.63 0.33 -20.72
N ARG A 11 1.35 -0.02 -20.85
CA ARG A 11 0.87 -1.41 -20.62
C ARG A 11 1.55 -2.46 -21.51
N GLU A 12 1.99 -2.09 -22.72
CA GLU A 12 2.64 -3.00 -23.67
C GLU A 12 4.16 -3.12 -23.39
N LYS A 13 4.72 -2.21 -22.59
CA LYS A 13 6.15 -2.14 -22.27
C LYS A 13 6.46 -2.70 -20.87
N ALA A 14 5.55 -2.52 -19.92
CA ALA A 14 5.73 -2.91 -18.53
C ALA A 14 5.25 -4.35 -18.28
N SER A 15 5.96 -5.10 -17.44
CA SER A 15 5.54 -6.45 -17.01
C SER A 15 4.35 -6.42 -16.04
N ALA A 16 4.17 -5.32 -15.32
CA ALA A 16 3.03 -5.04 -14.46
C ALA A 16 2.78 -3.53 -14.39
N ILE A 17 1.51 -3.13 -14.26
CA ILE A 17 1.10 -1.73 -14.16
C ILE A 17 -0.06 -1.61 -13.16
N THR A 18 -0.04 -0.57 -12.32
CA THR A 18 -1.14 -0.33 -11.36
C THR A 18 -2.21 0.54 -11.99
N PRO A 19 -3.50 0.16 -11.93
CA PRO A 19 -4.57 0.96 -12.50
C PRO A 19 -4.84 2.20 -11.65
N VAL A 20 -5.25 3.28 -12.30
CA VAL A 20 -5.79 4.47 -11.62
C VAL A 20 -7.19 4.75 -12.18
N PRO A 21 -8.24 4.74 -11.34
CA PRO A 21 -8.25 4.48 -9.90
C PRO A 21 -8.07 2.98 -9.55
N GLY A 22 -7.83 2.69 -8.27
CA GLY A 22 -7.87 1.32 -7.72
C GLY A 22 -6.52 0.64 -7.46
N GLY A 23 -5.41 1.27 -7.83
CA GLY A 23 -4.06 0.76 -7.57
C GLY A 23 -3.52 1.15 -6.19
N VAL A 24 -2.67 2.17 -6.14
CA VAL A 24 -1.89 2.52 -4.94
C VAL A 24 -2.76 3.10 -3.81
N GLY A 25 -3.81 3.84 -4.13
CA GLY A 25 -4.65 4.52 -3.13
C GLY A 25 -5.23 3.59 -2.05
N PRO A 26 -5.94 2.50 -2.41
CA PRO A 26 -6.42 1.52 -1.43
C PRO A 26 -5.31 0.89 -0.58
N MET A 27 -4.13 0.65 -1.17
CA MET A 27 -2.98 0.11 -0.45
C MET A 27 -2.45 1.07 0.62
N THR A 28 -2.53 2.39 0.41
CA THR A 28 -2.14 3.37 1.43
C THR A 28 -2.97 3.22 2.71
N ILE A 29 -4.29 3.06 2.58
CA ILE A 29 -5.18 2.87 3.72
C ILE A 29 -4.89 1.53 4.40
N ALA A 30 -4.73 0.46 3.61
CA ALA A 30 -4.41 -0.86 4.15
C ALA A 30 -3.09 -0.85 4.94
N MET A 31 -2.05 -0.19 4.42
CA MET A 31 -0.75 -0.13 5.08
C MET A 31 -0.75 0.76 6.32
N LEU A 32 -1.56 1.83 6.36
CA LEU A 32 -1.76 2.60 7.58
C LEU A 32 -2.32 1.72 8.70
N LEU A 33 -3.35 0.92 8.41
CA LEU A 33 -3.94 0.01 9.38
C LEU A 33 -2.97 -1.09 9.81
N ASN A 34 -2.25 -1.68 8.85
CA ASN A 34 -1.24 -2.69 9.13
C ASN A 34 -0.14 -2.16 10.05
N ASN A 35 0.36 -0.95 9.79
CA ASN A 35 1.39 -0.34 10.62
C ASN A 35 0.87 -0.02 12.03
N ALA A 36 -0.39 0.40 12.17
CA ALA A 36 -1.01 0.63 13.47
C ALA A 36 -1.15 -0.68 14.27
N LEU A 37 -1.54 -1.78 13.61
CA LEU A 37 -1.61 -3.11 14.23
C LEU A 37 -0.23 -3.59 14.68
N LEU A 38 0.77 -3.53 13.80
CA LEU A 38 2.14 -3.91 14.16
C LEU A 38 2.66 -3.09 15.35
N ALA A 39 2.42 -1.78 15.37
CA ALA A 39 2.82 -0.92 16.49
C ALA A 39 2.13 -1.30 17.80
N ALA A 40 0.85 -1.66 17.76
CA ALA A 40 0.12 -2.15 18.93
C ALA A 40 0.71 -3.48 19.44
N ASP A 41 0.94 -4.44 18.56
CA ASP A 41 1.53 -5.74 18.91
C ASP A 41 2.94 -5.57 19.52
N PHE A 42 3.79 -4.74 18.91
CA PHE A 42 5.11 -4.40 19.44
C PHE A 42 5.04 -3.75 20.83
N SER A 43 4.06 -2.87 21.05
CA SER A 43 3.88 -2.20 22.34
C SER A 43 3.45 -3.19 23.43
N ILE A 44 2.57 -4.15 23.11
CA ILE A 44 2.13 -5.21 24.01
C ILE A 44 3.30 -6.15 24.35
N GLN A 45 4.05 -6.60 23.34
CA GLN A 45 5.19 -7.49 23.54
C GLN A 45 6.30 -6.85 24.40
N ARG A 46 6.58 -5.55 24.23
CA ARG A 46 7.52 -4.82 25.09
C ARG A 46 7.08 -4.80 26.55
N ASN A 47 5.79 -4.67 26.82
CA ASN A 47 5.25 -4.64 28.18
C ASN A 47 5.18 -6.02 28.83
N ALA A 48 5.17 -7.10 28.06
CA ALA A 48 5.17 -8.48 28.57
C ALA A 48 6.57 -9.03 28.90
N CYS A 49 7.64 -8.37 28.41
CA CYS A 49 9.03 -8.73 28.68
C CYS A 49 9.62 -7.97 29.89
N LEU A 50 8.90 -6.97 30.42
CA LEU A 50 9.19 -6.28 31.67
C LEU A 50 8.32 -6.85 32.80
#